data_AF-A0A352M3T6-F1
#
_entry.id   AF-A0A352M3T6-F1
#
_cell.length_a   1.000
_cell.length_b   1.000
_cell.length_c   1.000
_cell.angle_alpha   90.00
_cell.angle_beta   90.00
_cell.angle_gamma   90.00
#
_symmetry.space_group_name_H-M   'P 1'
#
loop_
_entity.id
_entity.type
_entity.pdbx_description
1 polymer ?
#
loop_
_entity_poly.entity_id
_entity_poly.type
_entity_poly.pdbx_seq_one_letter_code
_entity_poly.pdbx_strand_id
1 'polypeptide(L)'
;MSKKIDLILKNSACVKTQEAELENVYTAKLPAITKNIVKSLENKSSLDHVGFPMVPSNESLVEIVNLMRAIFFPGYFGEQELDRPNVEYYLGGKIIALYKILSQQIAKCRMHDCKDKLKVCSKCTAVGKSEAINFINKIPALREKLSKDCRAAIDG
;
A
#
# COMPACT_ATOMS: atom_id res chain seq x y z
N MET A 1 -1.76 -0.07 -41.31
CA MET A 1 -1.79 -1.11 -40.25
C MET A 1 -3.20 -1.63 -39.94
N SER A 2 -4.26 -0.81 -39.81
CA SER A 2 -5.65 -1.31 -39.60
C SER A 2 -6.12 -2.33 -40.64
N LYS A 3 -5.84 -2.11 -41.93
CA LYS A 3 -6.27 -3.03 -43.01
C LYS A 3 -5.74 -4.47 -42.89
N LYS A 4 -4.61 -4.68 -42.21
CA LYS A 4 -3.97 -6.01 -42.07
C LYS A 4 -4.68 -6.86 -41.01
N ILE A 5 -5.20 -6.22 -39.96
CA ILE A 5 -5.96 -6.86 -38.88
C ILE A 5 -7.39 -7.16 -39.32
N ASP A 6 -8.02 -6.22 -40.03
CA ASP A 6 -9.36 -6.45 -40.60
C ASP A 6 -9.37 -7.64 -41.57
N LEU A 7 -8.23 -7.92 -42.23
CA LEU A 7 -8.07 -9.07 -43.11
C LEU A 7 -7.90 -10.38 -42.34
N ILE A 8 -7.23 -10.35 -41.17
CA ILE A 8 -7.05 -11.53 -40.28
C ILE A 8 -8.37 -11.87 -39.57
N LEU A 9 -9.12 -10.87 -39.10
CA LEU A 9 -10.40 -11.06 -38.40
C LEU A 9 -11.55 -11.46 -39.35
N LYS A 10 -11.48 -11.11 -40.63
CA LYS A 10 -12.48 -11.51 -41.65
C LYS A 10 -12.24 -12.91 -42.24
N ASN A 11 -11.12 -13.56 -41.90
CA ASN A 11 -10.82 -14.89 -42.39
C ASN A 11 -11.40 -15.93 -41.43
N SER A 12 -12.34 -16.76 -41.89
CA SER A 12 -13.06 -17.74 -41.06
C SER A 12 -12.25 -18.99 -40.68
N ALA A 13 -11.03 -19.11 -41.19
CA ALA A 13 -10.12 -20.19 -40.87
C ALA A 13 -9.10 -19.74 -39.80
N CYS A 14 -9.03 -20.47 -38.69
CA CYS A 14 -7.98 -20.28 -37.69
C CYS A 14 -6.63 -20.72 -38.30
N VAL A 15 -5.88 -19.78 -38.84
CA VAL A 15 -4.52 -20.03 -39.36
C VAL A 15 -3.55 -19.96 -38.19
N LYS A 16 -2.59 -20.91 -38.12
CA LYS A 16 -1.44 -20.83 -37.19
C LYS A 16 -0.59 -19.61 -37.55
N THR A 17 -0.97 -18.44 -37.08
CA THR A 17 -0.15 -17.23 -37.15
C THR A 17 0.98 -17.33 -36.13
N GLN A 18 2.16 -16.82 -36.48
CA GLN A 18 3.23 -16.64 -35.50
C GLN A 18 2.72 -15.71 -34.40
N GLU A 19 2.42 -16.24 -33.21
CA GLU A 19 1.83 -15.51 -32.07
C GLU A 19 2.60 -14.22 -31.77
N ALA A 20 3.93 -14.25 -31.91
CA ALA A 20 4.80 -13.10 -31.72
C ALA A 20 4.57 -11.95 -32.72
N GLU A 21 4.28 -12.22 -34.00
CA GLU A 21 3.97 -11.17 -34.99
C GLU A 21 2.62 -10.52 -34.71
N LEU A 22 1.64 -11.32 -34.27
CA LEU A 22 0.32 -10.84 -33.91
C LEU A 22 0.39 -9.95 -32.66
N GLU A 23 1.11 -10.40 -31.64
CA GLU A 23 1.35 -9.65 -30.40
C GLU A 23 2.06 -8.32 -30.66
N ASN A 24 3.07 -8.31 -31.54
CA ASN A 24 3.77 -7.09 -31.95
C ASN A 24 2.84 -6.07 -32.62
N VAL A 25 1.88 -6.51 -33.42
CA VAL A 25 0.91 -5.61 -34.08
C VAL A 25 -0.05 -4.97 -33.07
N TYR A 26 -0.47 -5.70 -32.02
CA TYR A 26 -1.36 -5.16 -30.99
C TYR A 26 -0.62 -4.30 -29.97
N THR A 27 0.55 -4.73 -29.50
CA THR A 27 1.39 -3.97 -28.56
C THR A 27 1.87 -2.65 -29.17
N ALA A 28 2.10 -2.59 -30.49
CA ALA A 28 2.44 -1.35 -31.20
C ALA A 28 1.34 -0.26 -31.12
N LYS A 29 0.10 -0.61 -30.80
CA LYS A 29 -1.00 0.35 -30.60
C LYS A 29 -1.02 0.97 -29.20
N LEU A 30 -0.45 0.27 -28.20
CA LEU A 30 -0.51 0.69 -26.79
C LEU A 30 0.10 2.09 -26.56
N PRO A 31 1.24 2.49 -27.17
CA PRO A 31 1.79 3.82 -26.97
C PRO A 31 0.84 4.96 -27.37
N ALA A 32 0.04 4.77 -28.41
CA ALA A 32 -0.95 5.77 -28.83
C ALA A 32 -2.11 5.88 -27.82
N ILE A 33 -2.56 4.74 -27.29
CA ILE A 33 -3.60 4.71 -26.24
C ILE A 33 -3.08 5.40 -24.97
N THR A 34 -1.86 5.07 -24.55
CA THR A 34 -1.22 5.71 -23.39
C THR A 34 -1.12 7.23 -23.57
N LYS A 35 -0.72 7.72 -24.74
CA LYS A 35 -0.70 9.18 -25.03
C LYS A 35 -2.09 9.81 -24.89
N ASN A 36 -3.13 9.14 -25.34
CA ASN A 36 -4.51 9.65 -25.20
C ASN A 36 -4.95 9.69 -23.73
N ILE A 37 -4.59 8.66 -22.94
CA ILE A 37 -4.86 8.65 -21.49
C ILE A 37 -4.11 9.79 -20.81
N VAL A 38 -2.82 9.96 -21.08
CA VAL A 38 -2.01 11.06 -20.51
C VAL A 38 -2.61 12.42 -20.87
N LYS A 39 -3.01 12.61 -22.14
CA LYS A 39 -3.69 13.83 -22.58
C LYS A 39 -5.02 14.06 -21.83
N SER A 40 -5.75 13.00 -21.49
CA SER A 40 -7.00 13.13 -20.72
C SER A 40 -6.78 13.68 -19.30
N LEU A 41 -5.57 13.54 -18.74
CA LEU A 41 -5.21 14.09 -17.43
C LEU A 41 -5.07 15.62 -17.45
N GLU A 42 -4.88 16.24 -18.62
CA GLU A 42 -4.83 17.71 -18.76
C GLU A 42 -6.20 18.37 -18.53
N ASN A 43 -7.28 17.58 -18.51
CA ASN A 43 -8.62 18.08 -18.26
C ASN A 43 -8.74 18.59 -16.81
N LYS A 44 -9.33 19.78 -16.62
CA LYS A 44 -9.59 20.36 -15.28
C LYS A 44 -10.49 19.49 -14.39
N SER A 45 -11.27 18.57 -14.97
CA SER A 45 -12.05 17.59 -14.22
C SER A 45 -11.30 16.29 -13.92
N SER A 46 -10.02 16.18 -14.27
CA SER A 46 -9.20 15.01 -13.93
C SER A 46 -9.06 14.90 -12.41
N LEU A 47 -9.25 13.69 -11.90
CA LEU A 47 -9.17 13.36 -10.47
C LEU A 47 -7.86 12.65 -10.12
N ASP A 48 -6.85 12.78 -10.98
CA ASP A 48 -5.54 12.19 -10.72
C ASP A 48 -4.76 12.96 -9.64
N HIS A 49 -3.76 12.30 -9.09
CA HIS A 49 -2.85 12.87 -8.09
C HIS A 49 -1.40 12.83 -8.58
N VAL A 50 -1.19 13.06 -9.88
CA VAL A 50 0.15 13.07 -10.50
C VAL A 50 0.89 14.35 -10.14
N GLY A 51 2.13 14.23 -9.66
CA GLY A 51 2.98 15.38 -9.30
C GLY A 51 2.74 15.98 -7.90
N PHE A 52 1.88 15.37 -7.09
CA PHE A 52 1.60 15.77 -5.71
C PHE A 52 2.34 14.87 -4.68
N PRO A 53 2.43 15.28 -3.39
CA PRO A 53 3.00 14.43 -2.34
C PRO A 53 2.35 13.06 -2.31
N MET A 54 3.15 12.02 -2.09
CA MET A 54 2.63 10.66 -1.94
C MET A 54 1.53 10.60 -0.88
N VAL A 55 0.36 10.13 -1.29
CA VAL A 55 -0.72 9.75 -0.38
C VAL A 55 -0.34 8.51 0.43
N PRO A 56 -0.98 8.29 1.59
CA PRO A 56 -0.86 7.03 2.31
C PRO A 56 -1.22 5.85 1.40
N SER A 57 -0.46 4.75 1.51
CA SER A 57 -0.71 3.54 0.72
C SER A 57 -1.64 2.61 1.49
N ASN A 58 -2.63 2.03 0.80
CA ASN A 58 -3.55 1.07 1.39
C ASN A 58 -2.80 -0.18 1.88
N GLU A 59 -1.85 -0.66 1.08
CA GLU A 59 -0.99 -1.80 1.38
C GLU A 59 -0.20 -1.56 2.68
N SER A 60 0.31 -0.34 2.86
CA SER A 60 1.01 0.05 4.09
C SER A 60 0.09 0.07 5.32
N LEU A 61 -1.18 0.47 5.15
CA LEU A 61 -2.17 0.44 6.24
C LEU A 61 -2.53 -0.99 6.62
N VAL A 62 -2.73 -1.86 5.64
CA VAL A 62 -2.95 -3.30 5.87
C VAL A 62 -1.78 -3.90 6.62
N GLU A 63 -0.54 -3.58 6.23
CA GLU A 63 0.66 -4.05 6.92
C GLU A 63 0.73 -3.55 8.37
N ILE A 64 0.42 -2.27 8.62
CA ILE A 64 0.33 -1.71 9.98
C ILE A 64 -0.65 -2.51 10.83
N VAL A 65 -1.86 -2.79 10.31
CA VAL A 65 -2.89 -3.54 11.03
C VAL A 65 -2.40 -4.97 11.34
N ASN A 66 -1.77 -5.64 10.37
CA ASN A 66 -1.22 -6.98 10.57
C ASN A 66 -0.10 -7.01 11.63
N LEU A 67 0.80 -6.02 11.61
CA LEU A 67 1.84 -5.86 12.64
C LEU A 67 1.21 -5.63 14.02
N MET A 68 0.20 -4.76 14.11
CA MET A 68 -0.50 -4.49 15.37
C MET A 68 -1.18 -5.74 15.92
N ARG A 69 -1.83 -6.56 15.07
CA ARG A 69 -2.43 -7.84 15.49
C ARG A 69 -1.38 -8.79 16.08
N ALA A 70 -0.25 -8.94 15.40
CA ALA A 70 0.88 -9.74 15.88
C ALA A 70 1.47 -9.24 17.21
N ILE A 71 1.52 -7.90 17.39
CA ILE A 71 2.00 -7.28 18.63
C ILE A 71 0.99 -7.42 19.77
N PHE A 72 -0.31 -7.27 19.51
CA PHE A 72 -1.36 -7.35 20.53
C PHE A 72 -1.61 -8.79 20.99
N PHE A 73 -1.55 -9.74 20.05
CA PHE A 73 -1.84 -11.16 20.29
C PHE A 73 -0.67 -12.03 19.80
N PRO A 74 0.51 -11.95 20.43
CA PRO A 74 1.66 -12.76 20.05
C PRO A 74 1.32 -14.25 20.17
N GLY A 75 1.66 -15.01 19.13
CA GLY A 75 1.37 -16.45 19.03
C GLY A 75 0.07 -16.77 18.30
N TYR A 76 -0.84 -15.81 18.12
CA TYR A 76 -2.05 -15.99 17.30
C TYR A 76 -1.85 -15.57 15.84
N PHE A 77 -0.95 -14.61 15.61
CA PHE A 77 -0.67 -14.07 14.28
C PHE A 77 0.82 -14.13 14.00
N GLY A 78 1.21 -14.78 12.90
CA GLY A 78 2.59 -14.93 12.46
C GLY A 78 2.93 -16.38 12.11
N GLU A 79 4.12 -16.56 11.54
CA GLU A 79 4.60 -17.87 11.06
C GLU A 79 5.57 -18.55 12.04
N GLN A 80 6.01 -17.84 13.08
CA GLN A 80 7.01 -18.31 14.02
C GLN A 80 6.37 -18.79 15.33
N GLU A 81 6.75 -19.98 15.78
CA GLU A 81 6.41 -20.47 17.13
C GLU A 81 7.07 -19.58 18.20
N LEU A 82 6.27 -19.14 19.17
CA LEU A 82 6.71 -18.21 20.21
C LEU A 82 6.81 -18.90 21.57
N ASP A 83 7.97 -18.75 22.18
CA ASP A 83 8.30 -19.18 23.52
C ASP A 83 8.81 -18.01 24.35
N ARG A 84 8.84 -18.18 25.68
CA ARG A 84 9.35 -17.16 26.60
C ARG A 84 10.76 -16.63 26.25
N PRO A 85 11.72 -17.45 25.78
CA PRO A 85 13.04 -16.94 25.41
C PRO A 85 13.08 -16.13 24.10
N ASN A 86 12.14 -16.38 23.16
CA ASN A 86 12.20 -15.78 21.82
C ASN A 86 11.22 -14.60 21.63
N VAL A 87 10.21 -14.48 22.51
CA VAL A 87 9.12 -13.50 22.36
C VAL A 87 9.61 -12.05 22.37
N GLU A 88 10.67 -11.74 23.14
CA GLU A 88 11.24 -10.39 23.19
C GLU A 88 11.83 -9.98 21.84
N TYR A 89 12.63 -10.84 21.23
CA TYR A 89 13.22 -10.59 19.90
C TYR A 89 12.15 -10.46 18.82
N TYR A 90 11.15 -11.35 18.86
CA TYR A 90 10.02 -11.29 17.94
C TYR A 90 9.27 -9.97 18.05
N LEU A 91 8.87 -9.58 19.27
CA LEU A 91 8.13 -8.33 19.49
C LEU A 91 8.98 -7.10 19.17
N GLY A 92 10.27 -7.11 19.52
CA GLY A 92 11.20 -6.03 19.18
C GLY A 92 11.26 -5.79 17.66
N GLY A 93 11.39 -6.86 16.87
CA GLY A 93 11.37 -6.76 15.41
C GLY A 93 10.05 -6.19 14.85
N LYS A 94 8.91 -6.65 15.39
CA LYS A 94 7.59 -6.14 14.97
C LYS A 94 7.38 -4.68 15.34
N ILE A 95 7.83 -4.24 16.52
CA ILE A 95 7.74 -2.84 16.96
C ILE A 95 8.58 -1.92 16.06
N ILE A 96 9.80 -2.33 15.69
CA ILE A 96 10.66 -1.57 14.78
C ILE A 96 10.00 -1.43 13.39
N ALA A 97 9.46 -2.53 12.87
CA ALA A 97 8.74 -2.52 11.59
C ALA A 97 7.51 -1.59 11.64
N LEU A 98 6.71 -1.69 12.71
CA LEU A 98 5.54 -0.84 12.93
C LEU A 98 5.94 0.63 12.97
N TYR A 99 6.96 0.99 13.74
CA TYR A 99 7.45 2.36 13.83
C TYR A 99 7.85 2.92 12.46
N LYS A 100 8.60 2.15 11.68
CA LYS A 100 9.09 2.59 10.36
C LYS A 100 7.93 2.92 9.42
N ILE A 101 6.94 2.03 9.32
CA ILE A 101 5.83 2.21 8.38
C ILE A 101 4.87 3.27 8.91
N LEU A 102 4.49 3.20 10.19
CA LEU A 102 3.54 4.12 10.81
C LEU A 102 4.03 5.57 10.74
N SER A 103 5.30 5.83 11.08
CA SER A 103 5.86 7.18 11.03
C SER A 103 5.83 7.78 9.62
N GLN A 104 6.10 6.96 8.59
CA GLN A 104 6.02 7.37 7.20
C GLN A 104 4.58 7.67 6.76
N GLN A 105 3.62 6.80 7.10
CA GLN A 105 2.22 7.02 6.73
C GLN A 105 1.64 8.26 7.43
N ILE A 106 1.93 8.46 8.73
CA ILE A 106 1.50 9.69 9.44
C ILE A 106 2.11 10.93 8.79
N ALA A 107 3.40 10.89 8.41
CA ALA A 107 4.05 12.01 7.72
C ALA A 107 3.36 12.31 6.37
N LYS A 108 3.03 11.29 5.57
CA LYS A 108 2.28 11.43 4.30
C LYS A 108 0.92 12.07 4.52
N CYS A 109 0.16 11.64 5.54
CA CYS A 109 -1.10 12.29 5.91
C CYS A 109 -0.90 13.77 6.22
N ARG A 110 0.13 14.13 6.99
CA ARG A 110 0.42 15.53 7.34
C ARG A 110 0.89 16.36 6.14
N MET A 111 1.58 15.75 5.17
CA MET A 111 2.05 16.43 3.96
C MET A 111 0.90 16.83 3.03
N HIS A 112 -0.21 16.09 3.04
CA HIS A 112 -1.41 16.43 2.29
C HIS A 112 -1.95 17.82 2.66
N ASP A 113 -1.92 18.15 3.94
CA ASP A 113 -2.39 19.44 4.49
C ASP A 113 -1.28 20.51 4.54
N CYS A 114 -0.06 20.15 4.14
CA CYS A 114 1.07 21.08 4.18
C CYS A 114 1.01 22.06 3.00
N LYS A 115 1.32 23.33 3.27
CA LYS A 115 1.33 24.38 2.24
C LYS A 115 2.42 24.16 1.18
N ASP A 116 3.57 23.62 1.59
CA ASP A 116 4.68 23.29 0.70
C ASP A 116 4.56 21.85 0.16
N LYS A 117 3.66 21.67 -0.81
CA LYS A 117 3.33 20.37 -1.42
C LYS A 117 4.41 19.79 -2.35
N LEU A 118 5.54 20.48 -2.55
CA LEU A 118 6.53 20.10 -3.57
C LEU A 118 7.83 19.53 -2.98
N LYS A 119 7.98 19.49 -1.65
CA LYS A 119 9.22 19.02 -0.99
C LYS A 119 8.94 18.09 0.17
N VAL A 120 9.91 17.23 0.48
CA VAL A 120 9.94 16.46 1.72
C VAL A 120 10.02 17.44 2.90
N CYS A 121 8.90 17.61 3.61
CA CYS A 121 8.80 18.53 4.72
C CYS A 121 9.39 17.91 5.99
N SER A 122 10.50 18.48 6.48
CA SER A 122 11.16 18.00 7.70
C SER A 122 10.24 18.06 8.93
N LYS A 123 9.36 19.06 9.02
CA LYS A 123 8.36 19.19 10.09
C LYS A 123 7.34 18.05 10.04
N CYS A 124 6.80 17.73 8.88
CA CYS A 124 5.85 16.62 8.72
C CYS A 124 6.50 15.27 9.10
N THR A 125 7.75 15.06 8.71
CA THR A 125 8.52 13.87 9.09
C THR A 125 8.77 13.81 10.59
N ALA A 126 9.14 14.92 11.23
CA ALA A 126 9.35 14.98 12.68
C ALA A 126 8.06 14.66 13.45
N VAL A 127 6.93 15.24 13.03
CA VAL A 127 5.60 14.93 13.58
C VAL A 127 5.28 13.45 13.38
N GLY A 128 5.48 12.91 12.18
CA GLY A 128 5.23 11.50 11.90
C GLY A 128 5.99 10.55 12.83
N LYS A 129 7.27 10.82 13.09
CA LYS A 129 8.08 10.06 14.03
C LYS A 129 7.60 10.19 15.48
N SER A 130 7.33 11.42 15.92
CA SER A 130 6.87 11.70 17.29
C SER A 130 5.53 11.02 17.59
N GLU A 131 4.55 11.16 16.69
CA GLU A 131 3.23 10.55 16.86
C GLU A 131 3.27 9.03 16.81
N ALA A 132 4.12 8.45 15.95
CA ALA A 132 4.31 7.00 15.90
C ALA A 132 4.85 6.45 17.24
N ILE A 133 5.85 7.11 17.84
CA ILE A 133 6.37 6.73 19.17
C ILE A 133 5.29 6.89 20.25
N ASN A 134 4.56 8.02 20.24
CA ASN A 134 3.48 8.26 21.19
C ASN A 134 2.39 7.19 21.10
N PHE A 135 2.08 6.72 19.89
CA PHE A 135 1.14 5.61 19.68
C PHE A 135 1.70 4.29 20.20
N ILE A 136 2.93 3.94 19.84
CA ILE A 136 3.58 2.69 20.26
C ILE A 136 3.71 2.61 21.79
N ASN A 137 4.00 3.72 22.47
CA ASN A 137 4.06 3.77 23.93
C ASN A 137 2.72 3.43 24.62
N LYS A 138 1.59 3.54 23.91
CA LYS A 138 0.25 3.18 24.43
C LYS A 138 -0.10 1.70 24.24
N ILE A 139 0.71 0.94 23.49
CA ILE A 139 0.45 -0.46 23.18
C ILE A 139 0.24 -1.32 24.45
N PRO A 140 1.04 -1.21 25.53
CA PRO A 140 0.83 -2.02 26.73
C PRO A 140 -0.57 -1.81 27.35
N ALA A 141 -0.99 -0.55 27.50
CA ALA A 141 -2.32 -0.22 28.03
C ALA A 141 -3.45 -0.69 27.09
N LEU A 142 -3.26 -0.57 25.77
CA LEU A 142 -4.20 -1.09 24.79
C LEU A 142 -4.34 -2.62 24.87
N ARG A 143 -3.24 -3.34 25.07
CA ARG A 143 -3.27 -4.81 25.25
C ARG A 143 -4.06 -5.22 26.48
N GLU A 144 -3.92 -4.50 27.59
CA GLU A 144 -4.71 -4.78 28.80
C GLU A 144 -6.20 -4.59 28.53
N LYS A 145 -6.57 -3.51 27.82
CA LYS A 145 -7.98 -3.24 27.47
C LYS A 145 -8.54 -4.31 26.52
N LEU A 146 -7.82 -4.63 25.45
CA LEU A 146 -8.22 -5.66 24.49
C LEU A 146 -8.35 -7.05 25.15
N SER A 147 -7.52 -7.36 26.14
CA SER A 147 -7.68 -8.61 26.91
C SER A 147 -9.01 -8.67 27.67
N LYS A 148 -9.54 -7.54 28.13
CA LYS A 148 -10.86 -7.48 28.79
C LYS A 148 -11.96 -7.67 27.76
N ASP A 149 -11.82 -7.06 26.58
CA ASP A 149 -12.75 -7.23 25.47
C ASP A 149 -12.81 -8.71 25.01
N CYS A 150 -11.66 -9.40 24.95
CA CYS A 150 -11.63 -10.84 24.66
C CYS A 150 -12.34 -11.69 25.72
N ARG A 151 -12.20 -11.35 27.01
CA ARG A 151 -12.92 -12.05 28.09
C ARG A 151 -14.41 -11.80 28.00
N ALA A 152 -14.83 -10.55 27.83
CA ALA A 152 -16.23 -10.21 27.65
C ALA A 152 -16.87 -10.97 26.47
N ALA A 153 -16.16 -11.08 25.34
CA ALA A 153 -16.65 -11.86 24.20
C ALA A 153 -16.78 -13.38 24.47
N ILE A 154 -16.00 -13.93 25.42
CA ILE A 154 -16.12 -15.33 25.87
C ILE A 154 -17.27 -15.47 26.87
N ASP A 155 -17.44 -14.50 27.76
CA ASP A 155 -18.41 -14.53 28.86
C ASP A 155 -19.85 -14.29 28.37
N GLY A 156 -20.04 -13.59 27.23
CA GLY A 156 -21.33 -13.29 26.61
C GLY A 156 -21.90 -11.92 26.98
#